data_AF-A0A4Q3TJS6-F1
#
_entry.id   AF-A0A4Q3TJS6-F1
#
_cell.length_a   1.000
_cell.length_b   1.000
_cell.length_c   1.000
_cell.angle_alpha   90.00
_cell.angle_beta   90.00
_cell.angle_gamma   90.00
#
_symmetry.space_group_name_H-M   'P 1'
#
loop_
_entity.id
_entity.type
_entity.pdbx_description
1 polymer ?
#
loop_
_entity_poly.entity_id
_entity_poly.type
_entity_poly.pdbx_seq_one_letter_code
_entity_poly.pdbx_strand_id
1 'polypeptide(L)'
;MVSRCRAHVVQHRGGSMTEQPFPEWLVHKSWVQGVRYSKVVACLLPLGALAIHARFLGGGWQAFPASSVWLLAWHVAAEFFFIAIILLDRWVPRLRGQEWALNAACVCAVSLATWLCIVDGKLRADLSIYAAGLTFVAAVMCTPRPVRRPMYVLSFLVLGIAVAGSTGGAAEALAMLVNPFCVVVLCIELDKFTHARNVELYAQTQLAQAERARADRVLYNVFPASIAEELKRKDKVSAVKFDNMGVLFADIAGFTSFSRALPPDALVLVLNGIFSAFDELVERHQLEKIKTIGDAYMVVSYHRLQNLGLLALDMGEAVQNYNKANGTELGMRIGIHVGPAVAGVIGVKRFLYDVWGDTVNVASRMEASSEPGAIHVTEAVYLQTRDSFQFSAREPIELKGRGRMSTYWLRSRVQPQRLVPPAPEHPGAGVVNAPLPIAGAGP
;
A
#
# COMPACT_ATOMS: atom_id res chain seq x y z
N MET A 1 20.17 -27.33 20.99
CA MET A 1 20.62 -27.19 19.59
C MET A 1 19.40 -26.79 18.75
N VAL A 2 19.01 -25.52 18.79
CA VAL A 2 17.89 -25.00 17.99
C VAL A 2 18.42 -23.78 17.26
N SER A 3 18.51 -23.91 15.94
CA SER A 3 19.20 -23.02 15.02
C SER A 3 18.43 -21.71 14.82
N ARG A 4 19.18 -20.61 14.81
CA ARG A 4 18.75 -19.28 14.39
C ARG A 4 18.56 -19.29 12.87
N CYS A 5 17.32 -19.22 12.38
CA CYS A 5 17.05 -18.77 11.01
C CYS A 5 16.86 -17.24 11.02
N ARG A 6 17.90 -16.52 10.62
CA ARG A 6 17.81 -15.11 10.20
C ARG A 6 17.51 -15.13 8.70
N ALA A 7 16.25 -14.90 8.33
CA ALA A 7 15.91 -14.59 6.94
C ALA A 7 16.24 -13.11 6.68
N HIS A 8 17.17 -12.87 5.75
CA HIS A 8 17.43 -11.54 5.23
C HIS A 8 16.27 -11.14 4.30
N VAL A 9 15.48 -10.15 4.73
CA VAL A 9 14.40 -9.56 3.92
C VAL A 9 14.99 -8.39 3.10
N VAL A 10 14.88 -8.50 1.79
CA VAL A 10 15.20 -7.45 0.82
C VAL A 10 14.17 -6.33 0.94
N GLN A 11 14.61 -5.12 1.31
CA GLN A 11 13.78 -3.93 1.35
C GLN A 11 13.58 -3.37 -0.07
N HIS A 12 12.37 -3.50 -0.61
CA HIS A 12 11.91 -2.66 -1.71
C HIS A 12 11.02 -1.53 -1.17
N ARG A 13 11.42 -0.28 -1.41
CA ARG A 13 10.68 0.95 -1.10
C ARG A 13 9.50 1.07 -2.07
N GLY A 14 8.30 0.83 -1.55
CA GLY A 14 7.04 1.07 -2.27
C GLY A 14 5.87 0.51 -1.47
N GLY A 15 5.39 1.28 -0.49
CA GLY A 15 4.20 0.95 0.31
C GLY A 15 4.26 -0.40 1.03
N SER A 16 5.21 -0.56 1.98
CA SER A 16 5.23 -1.75 2.83
C SER A 16 3.94 -1.82 3.65
N MET A 17 3.02 -2.73 3.28
CA MET A 17 2.12 -3.33 4.26
C MET A 17 3.03 -3.89 5.34
N THR A 18 3.06 -3.21 6.48
CA THR A 18 3.91 -3.59 7.60
C THR A 18 3.44 -4.96 8.07
N GLU A 19 4.27 -5.98 7.87
CA GLU A 19 4.10 -7.30 8.48
C GLU A 19 4.08 -7.10 9.99
N GLN A 20 2.88 -6.92 10.56
CA GLN A 20 2.73 -6.65 11.97
C GLN A 20 3.14 -7.90 12.75
N PRO A 21 4.13 -7.85 13.65
CA PRO A 21 4.57 -9.00 14.43
C PRO A 21 3.41 -9.64 15.20
N PHE A 22 3.42 -10.97 15.33
CA PHE A 22 2.37 -11.71 16.06
C PHE A 22 2.06 -11.14 17.46
N PRO A 23 3.02 -10.72 18.29
CA PRO A 23 2.73 -10.11 19.58
C PRO A 23 1.90 -8.83 19.47
N GLU A 24 2.23 -7.93 18.56
CA GLU A 24 1.51 -6.68 18.36
C GLU A 24 0.11 -6.92 17.79
N TRP A 25 -0.01 -7.87 16.84
CA TRP A 25 -1.30 -8.31 16.33
C TRP A 25 -2.19 -8.89 17.44
N LEU A 26 -1.60 -9.68 18.33
CA LEU A 26 -2.31 -10.28 19.47
C LEU A 26 -2.77 -9.20 20.45
N VAL A 27 -1.92 -8.23 20.79
CA VAL A 27 -2.28 -7.08 21.64
C VAL A 27 -3.45 -6.31 21.05
N HIS A 28 -3.37 -5.98 19.76
CA HIS A 28 -4.44 -5.28 19.05
C HIS A 28 -5.75 -6.07 19.07
N LYS A 29 -5.70 -7.37 18.80
CA LYS A 29 -6.87 -8.25 18.86
C LYS A 29 -7.47 -8.30 20.26
N SER A 30 -6.63 -8.49 21.29
CA SER A 30 -7.04 -8.54 22.69
C SER A 30 -7.70 -7.23 23.14
N TRP A 31 -7.15 -6.06 22.75
CA TRP A 31 -7.74 -4.76 23.05
C TRP A 31 -9.13 -4.60 22.42
N VAL A 32 -9.26 -4.89 21.12
CA VAL A 32 -10.55 -4.80 20.42
C VAL A 32 -11.59 -5.73 21.04
N GLN A 33 -11.18 -6.93 21.44
CA GLN A 33 -12.06 -7.86 22.15
C GLN A 33 -12.46 -7.32 23.53
N GLY A 34 -11.54 -6.70 24.28
CA GLY A 34 -11.82 -6.04 25.55
C GLY A 34 -12.82 -4.89 25.43
N VAL A 35 -12.74 -4.09 24.37
CA VAL A 35 -13.70 -3.03 24.09
C VAL A 35 -15.10 -3.60 23.81
N ARG A 36 -15.20 -4.73 23.08
CA ARG A 36 -16.49 -5.41 22.86
C ARG A 36 -17.10 -5.90 24.17
N TYR A 37 -16.30 -6.51 25.04
CA TYR A 37 -16.76 -6.91 26.37
C TYR A 37 -17.20 -5.70 27.20
N SER A 38 -16.42 -4.62 27.20
CA SER A 38 -16.74 -3.40 27.94
C SER A 38 -18.09 -2.82 27.54
N LYS A 39 -18.44 -2.86 26.24
CA LYS A 39 -19.76 -2.43 25.74
C LYS A 39 -20.91 -3.30 26.27
N VAL A 40 -20.70 -4.61 26.34
CA VAL A 40 -21.70 -5.53 26.88
C VAL A 40 -21.87 -5.29 28.39
N VAL A 41 -20.77 -5.18 29.13
CA VAL A 41 -20.81 -4.94 30.58
C VAL A 41 -21.45 -3.59 30.91
N ALA A 42 -21.07 -2.50 30.23
CA ALA A 42 -21.66 -1.17 30.44
C ALA A 42 -23.16 -1.09 30.08
N CYS A 43 -23.69 -2.07 29.34
CA CYS A 43 -25.13 -2.16 29.06
C CYS A 43 -25.87 -2.92 30.17
N LEU A 44 -25.27 -4.00 30.67
CA LEU A 44 -25.91 -4.92 31.62
C LEU A 44 -25.71 -4.52 33.09
N LEU A 45 -24.57 -3.92 33.42
CA LEU A 45 -24.19 -3.60 34.80
C LEU A 45 -25.14 -2.59 35.47
N PRO A 46 -25.62 -1.52 34.81
CA PRO A 46 -26.62 -0.61 35.40
C PRO A 46 -27.95 -1.31 35.71
N LEU A 47 -28.39 -2.23 34.84
CA LEU A 47 -29.63 -2.99 35.03
C LEU A 47 -29.51 -3.92 36.24
N GLY A 48 -28.36 -4.59 36.39
CA GLY A 48 -28.06 -5.42 37.55
C GLY A 48 -27.99 -4.60 38.84
N ALA A 49 -27.29 -3.47 38.82
CA ALA A 49 -27.19 -2.55 39.96
C ALA A 49 -28.59 -2.05 40.38
N LEU A 50 -29.42 -1.63 39.43
CA LEU A 50 -30.78 -1.18 39.70
C LEU A 50 -31.62 -2.29 40.35
N ALA A 51 -31.55 -3.53 39.86
CA ALA A 51 -32.29 -4.65 40.44
C ALA A 51 -31.87 -4.96 41.88
N ILE A 52 -30.58 -4.85 42.19
CA ILE A 52 -30.03 -5.07 43.54
C ILE A 52 -30.47 -3.93 44.48
N HIS A 53 -30.35 -2.68 44.04
CA HIS A 53 -30.63 -1.51 44.87
C HIS A 53 -32.13 -1.17 44.97
N ALA A 54 -32.96 -1.58 44.00
CA ALA A 54 -34.41 -1.40 44.03
C ALA A 54 -35.07 -2.05 45.25
N ARG A 55 -34.51 -3.16 45.77
CA ARG A 55 -34.96 -3.81 46.99
C ARG A 55 -34.84 -2.94 48.23
N PHE A 56 -33.89 -2.00 48.25
CA PHE A 56 -33.64 -1.10 49.38
C PHE A 56 -34.35 0.25 49.22
N LEU A 57 -34.63 0.67 47.98
CA LEU A 57 -35.33 1.93 47.68
C LEU A 57 -36.79 1.95 48.21
N GLY A 58 -37.44 0.78 48.36
CA GLY A 58 -38.80 0.68 48.91
C GLY A 58 -38.92 0.91 50.43
N GLY A 59 -37.81 0.89 51.18
CA GLY A 59 -37.80 0.98 52.66
C GLY A 59 -37.41 2.35 53.24
N GLY A 60 -37.14 3.35 52.39
CA GLY A 60 -36.64 4.67 52.81
C GLY A 60 -35.14 4.69 53.16
N TRP A 61 -34.53 5.88 53.12
CA TRP A 61 -33.08 6.08 53.32
C TRP A 61 -32.56 5.60 54.69
N GLN A 62 -33.43 5.45 55.68
CA GLN A 62 -33.07 4.95 57.02
C GLN A 62 -32.83 3.43 57.06
N ALA A 63 -33.28 2.68 56.04
CA ALA A 63 -33.09 1.23 55.93
C ALA A 63 -31.84 0.83 55.13
N PHE A 64 -30.97 1.78 54.75
CA PHE A 64 -29.78 1.53 53.93
C PHE A 64 -28.58 1.11 54.80
N PRO A 65 -28.12 -0.16 54.76
CA PRO A 65 -26.94 -0.59 55.51
C PRO A 65 -25.68 0.11 55.00
N ALA A 66 -24.72 0.38 55.89
CA ALA A 66 -23.44 1.01 55.52
C ALA A 66 -22.65 0.19 54.47
N SER A 67 -22.78 -1.14 54.45
CA SER A 67 -22.17 -2.01 53.43
C SER A 67 -22.77 -1.80 52.03
N SER A 68 -24.04 -1.40 51.93
CA SER A 68 -24.71 -1.13 50.66
C SER A 68 -24.25 0.17 49.99
N VAL A 69 -23.73 1.13 50.75
CA VAL A 69 -23.14 2.37 50.22
C VAL A 69 -21.83 2.08 49.48
N TRP A 70 -20.98 1.23 50.06
CA TRP A 70 -19.73 0.81 49.41
C TRP A 70 -19.99 -0.05 48.17
N LEU A 71 -21.04 -0.87 48.17
CA LEU A 71 -21.45 -1.64 46.99
C LEU A 71 -21.93 -0.72 45.86
N LEU A 72 -22.70 0.33 46.18
CA LEU A 72 -23.11 1.34 45.20
C LEU A 72 -21.90 2.09 44.63
N ALA A 73 -20.95 2.48 45.49
CA ALA A 73 -19.71 3.14 45.07
C ALA A 73 -18.90 2.25 44.11
N TRP A 74 -18.85 0.95 44.38
CA TRP A 74 -18.20 -0.01 43.49
C TRP A 74 -18.89 -0.10 42.11
N HIS A 75 -20.23 -0.20 42.07
CA HIS A 75 -20.96 -0.26 40.79
C HIS A 75 -20.72 0.98 39.95
N VAL A 76 -20.74 2.17 40.56
CA VAL A 76 -20.44 3.44 39.88
C VAL A 76 -19.00 3.44 39.34
N ALA A 77 -18.02 3.03 40.15
CA ALA A 77 -16.63 2.96 39.72
C ALA A 77 -16.41 1.95 38.57
N ALA A 78 -17.10 0.80 38.62
CA ALA A 78 -17.06 -0.22 37.57
C ALA A 78 -17.65 0.29 36.26
N GLU A 79 -18.78 0.99 36.32
CA GLU A 79 -19.43 1.60 35.16
C GLU A 79 -18.51 2.63 34.49
N PHE A 80 -17.93 3.54 35.28
CA PHE A 80 -16.98 4.53 34.79
C PHE A 80 -15.75 3.88 34.14
N PHE A 81 -15.25 2.78 34.70
CA PHE A 81 -14.10 2.05 34.14
C PHE A 81 -14.39 1.48 32.74
N PHE A 82 -15.51 0.77 32.56
CA PHE A 82 -15.84 0.19 31.25
C PHE A 82 -16.19 1.27 30.21
N ILE A 83 -16.89 2.34 30.62
CA ILE A 83 -17.13 3.50 29.75
C ILE A 83 -15.81 4.18 29.36
N ALA A 84 -14.87 4.32 30.30
CA ALA A 84 -13.55 4.89 30.02
C ALA A 84 -12.78 4.06 28.98
N ILE A 85 -12.80 2.72 29.03
CA ILE A 85 -12.19 1.87 27.99
C ILE A 85 -12.79 2.14 26.61
N ILE A 86 -14.13 2.26 26.52
CA ILE A 86 -14.84 2.53 25.26
C ILE A 86 -14.47 3.91 24.71
N LEU A 87 -14.39 4.92 25.58
CA LEU A 87 -13.99 6.26 25.20
C LEU A 87 -12.52 6.30 24.78
N LEU A 88 -11.62 5.68 25.53
CA LEU A 88 -10.19 5.61 25.18
C LEU A 88 -9.96 4.96 23.81
N ASP A 89 -10.70 3.90 23.47
CA ASP A 89 -10.64 3.29 22.13
C ASP A 89 -11.08 4.25 21.01
N ARG A 90 -12.09 5.08 21.28
CA ARG A 90 -12.64 6.02 20.30
C ARG A 90 -11.78 7.27 20.13
N TRP A 91 -11.26 7.82 21.22
CA TRP A 91 -10.52 9.10 21.22
C TRP A 91 -9.02 8.92 21.03
N VAL A 92 -8.46 7.76 21.42
CA VAL A 92 -7.01 7.47 21.31
C VAL A 92 -6.77 6.09 20.68
N PRO A 93 -7.04 5.92 19.37
CA PRO A 93 -6.88 4.63 18.68
C PRO A 93 -5.44 4.11 18.66
N ARG A 94 -4.45 4.97 18.95
CA ARG A 94 -3.03 4.57 19.10
C ARG A 94 -2.79 3.59 20.24
N LEU A 95 -3.70 3.51 21.22
CA LEU A 95 -3.57 2.59 22.36
C LEU A 95 -3.78 1.12 21.99
N ARG A 96 -4.45 0.82 20.87
CA ARG A 96 -4.81 -0.55 20.48
C ARG A 96 -3.61 -1.49 20.37
N GLY A 97 -2.46 -1.00 19.90
CA GLY A 97 -1.24 -1.79 19.73
C GLY A 97 -0.26 -1.73 20.90
N GLN A 98 -0.57 -1.00 21.97
CA GLN A 98 0.37 -0.73 23.06
C GLN A 98 0.19 -1.73 24.21
N GLU A 99 1.20 -2.55 24.46
CA GLU A 99 1.18 -3.56 25.53
C GLU A 99 0.87 -2.96 26.91
N TRP A 100 1.49 -1.81 27.24
CA TRP A 100 1.31 -1.17 28.54
C TRP A 100 -0.13 -0.70 28.78
N ALA A 101 -0.85 -0.29 27.73
CA ALA A 101 -2.23 0.18 27.84
C ALA A 101 -3.16 -0.97 28.15
N LEU A 102 -2.99 -2.10 27.46
CA LEU A 102 -3.70 -3.34 27.75
C LEU A 102 -3.40 -3.82 29.18
N ASN A 103 -2.14 -3.73 29.62
CA ASN A 103 -1.75 -4.10 30.98
C ASN A 103 -2.43 -3.22 32.02
N ALA A 104 -2.42 -1.90 31.82
CA ALA A 104 -3.07 -0.96 32.73
C ALA A 104 -4.57 -1.25 32.85
N ALA A 105 -5.24 -1.52 31.74
CA ALA A 105 -6.66 -1.89 31.74
C ALA A 105 -6.91 -3.21 32.50
N CYS A 106 -6.10 -4.24 32.26
CA CYS A 106 -6.19 -5.51 32.99
C CYS A 106 -5.97 -5.30 34.49
N VAL A 107 -4.94 -4.57 34.89
CA VAL A 107 -4.65 -4.28 36.31
C VAL A 107 -5.81 -3.54 36.97
N CYS A 108 -6.36 -2.51 36.32
CA CYS A 108 -7.51 -1.77 36.85
C CYS A 108 -8.75 -2.67 37.02
N ALA A 109 -9.03 -3.54 36.05
CA ALA A 109 -10.14 -4.50 36.14
C ALA A 109 -9.95 -5.47 37.32
N VAL A 110 -8.72 -5.95 37.54
CA VAL A 110 -8.36 -6.81 38.67
C VAL A 110 -8.52 -6.08 40.00
N SER A 111 -8.04 -4.84 40.10
CA SER A 111 -8.19 -4.01 41.32
C SER A 111 -9.65 -3.74 41.64
N LEU A 112 -10.47 -3.44 40.63
CA LEU A 112 -11.90 -3.24 40.78
C LEU A 112 -12.59 -4.52 41.28
N ALA A 113 -12.29 -5.67 40.69
CA ALA A 113 -12.85 -6.94 41.14
C ALA A 113 -12.39 -7.30 42.58
N THR A 114 -11.15 -6.95 42.96
CA THR A 114 -10.66 -7.11 44.34
C THR A 114 -11.47 -6.27 45.33
N TRP A 115 -11.80 -5.03 44.98
CA TRP A 115 -12.57 -4.14 45.84
C TRP A 115 -13.96 -4.72 46.15
N LEU A 116 -14.65 -5.32 45.17
CA LEU A 116 -15.94 -5.96 45.38
C LEU A 116 -15.89 -7.03 46.48
N CYS A 117 -14.87 -7.89 46.45
CA CYS A 117 -14.68 -8.96 47.44
C CYS A 117 -14.46 -8.42 48.86
N ILE A 118 -13.81 -7.26 49.01
CA ILE A 118 -13.59 -6.62 50.32
C ILE A 118 -14.92 -6.08 50.88
N VAL A 119 -15.77 -5.50 50.04
CA VAL A 119 -17.03 -4.87 50.45
C VAL A 119 -18.08 -5.87 50.93
N ASP A 120 -18.17 -7.05 50.31
CA ASP A 120 -19.17 -8.07 50.68
C ASP A 120 -18.85 -8.79 52.00
N GLY A 121 -17.66 -8.55 52.58
CA GLY A 121 -17.27 -9.04 53.91
C GLY A 121 -17.09 -10.57 54.03
N LYS A 122 -17.38 -11.34 52.97
CA LYS A 122 -17.24 -12.80 52.90
C LYS A 122 -15.98 -13.20 52.13
N LEU A 123 -14.80 -12.87 52.68
CA LEU A 123 -13.54 -13.17 51.98
C LEU A 123 -13.28 -14.66 51.72
N ARG A 124 -13.84 -15.60 52.50
CA ARG A 124 -13.34 -16.99 52.53
C ARG A 124 -13.86 -17.91 51.42
N ALA A 125 -15.16 -17.85 51.08
CA ALA A 125 -15.73 -18.70 50.03
C ALA A 125 -15.56 -18.09 48.63
N ASP A 126 -15.57 -16.76 48.53
CA ASP A 126 -15.62 -16.02 47.25
C ASP A 126 -14.24 -15.77 46.62
N LEU A 127 -13.14 -15.94 47.39
CA LEU A 127 -11.78 -15.87 46.84
C LEU A 127 -11.51 -16.95 45.76
N SER A 128 -12.20 -18.08 45.86
CA SER A 128 -12.13 -19.18 44.89
C SER A 128 -12.74 -18.79 43.53
N ILE A 129 -13.88 -18.10 43.56
CA ILE A 129 -14.57 -17.54 42.39
C ILE A 129 -13.75 -16.41 41.78
N TYR A 130 -13.09 -15.61 42.61
CA TYR A 130 -12.18 -14.55 42.17
C TYR A 130 -10.95 -15.10 41.42
N ALA A 131 -10.31 -16.16 41.93
CA ALA A 131 -9.21 -16.83 41.25
C ALA A 131 -9.65 -17.42 39.89
N ALA A 132 -10.84 -18.03 39.84
CA ALA A 132 -11.44 -18.52 38.60
C ALA A 132 -11.70 -17.37 37.59
N GLY A 133 -12.28 -16.25 38.04
CA GLY A 133 -12.54 -15.08 37.20
C GLY A 133 -11.28 -14.46 36.60
N LEU A 134 -10.20 -14.36 37.36
CA LEU A 134 -8.89 -13.90 36.87
C LEU A 134 -8.36 -14.78 35.74
N THR A 135 -8.38 -16.10 35.95
CA THR A 135 -7.93 -17.05 34.92
C THR A 135 -8.84 -17.08 33.70
N PHE A 136 -10.14 -16.88 33.89
CA PHE A 136 -11.11 -16.80 32.80
C PHE A 136 -10.87 -15.58 31.92
N VAL A 137 -10.64 -14.41 32.53
CA VAL A 137 -10.30 -13.18 31.78
C VAL A 137 -9.00 -13.36 31.02
N ALA A 138 -7.96 -13.95 31.64
CA ALA A 138 -6.69 -14.23 30.96
C ALA A 138 -6.87 -15.13 29.73
N ALA A 139 -7.68 -16.19 29.87
CA ALA A 139 -7.94 -17.18 28.82
C ALA A 139 -8.80 -16.66 27.68
N VAL A 140 -9.86 -15.92 28.01
CA VAL A 140 -10.82 -15.38 27.02
C VAL A 140 -10.23 -14.19 26.27
N MET A 141 -9.47 -13.34 26.95
CA MET A 141 -8.82 -12.16 26.36
C MET A 141 -7.55 -12.50 25.59
N CYS A 142 -7.05 -13.74 25.68
CA CYS A 142 -5.87 -14.24 24.98
C CYS A 142 -4.65 -13.31 25.17
N THR A 143 -4.45 -12.84 26.40
CA THR A 143 -3.47 -11.78 26.68
C THR A 143 -2.03 -12.21 26.33
N PRO A 144 -1.15 -11.25 25.97
CA PRO A 144 0.25 -11.54 25.71
C PRO A 144 0.94 -12.22 26.90
N ARG A 145 1.99 -13.01 26.63
CA ARG A 145 2.78 -13.71 27.66
C ARG A 145 3.19 -12.88 28.89
N PRO A 146 3.66 -11.62 28.77
CA PRO A 146 4.05 -10.81 29.93
C PRO A 146 2.87 -10.45 30.86
N VAL A 147 1.65 -10.41 30.33
CA VAL A 147 0.41 -10.07 31.06
C VAL A 147 -0.21 -11.32 31.66
N ARG A 148 -0.19 -12.39 30.87
CA ARG A 148 -0.85 -13.64 31.19
C ARG A 148 -0.21 -14.37 32.37
N ARG A 149 1.13 -14.40 32.42
CA ARG A 149 1.88 -15.05 33.51
C ARG A 149 1.56 -14.48 34.91
N PRO A 150 1.62 -13.16 35.15
CA PRO A 150 1.29 -12.61 36.46
C PRO A 150 -0.18 -12.84 36.83
N MET A 151 -1.11 -12.82 35.87
CA MET A 151 -2.52 -13.16 36.14
C MET A 151 -2.67 -14.60 36.66
N TYR A 152 -1.98 -15.57 36.08
CA TYR A 152 -1.99 -16.95 36.59
C TYR A 152 -1.35 -17.08 37.96
N VAL A 153 -0.18 -16.46 38.16
CA VAL A 153 0.51 -16.48 39.48
C VAL A 153 -0.39 -15.89 40.56
N LEU A 154 -1.03 -14.75 40.28
CA LEU A 154 -1.96 -14.11 41.20
C LEU A 154 -3.16 -15.01 41.50
N SER A 155 -3.72 -15.67 40.49
CA SER A 155 -4.86 -16.58 40.65
C SER A 155 -4.52 -17.78 41.55
N PHE A 156 -3.36 -18.40 41.35
CA PHE A 156 -2.90 -19.50 42.21
C PHE A 156 -2.55 -19.05 43.63
N LEU A 157 -1.98 -17.85 43.79
CA LEU A 157 -1.67 -17.27 45.10
C LEU A 157 -2.94 -16.96 45.89
N VAL A 158 -3.95 -16.37 45.25
CA VAL A 158 -5.28 -16.14 45.83
C VAL A 158 -5.90 -17.47 46.26
N LEU A 159 -5.83 -18.50 45.41
CA LEU A 159 -6.36 -19.81 45.75
C LEU A 159 -5.65 -20.42 46.97
N GLY A 160 -4.32 -20.30 47.06
CA GLY A 160 -3.54 -20.76 48.21
C GLY A 160 -3.88 -20.03 49.52
N ILE A 161 -4.10 -18.71 49.47
CA ILE A 161 -4.53 -17.92 50.63
C ILE A 161 -5.92 -18.34 51.10
N ALA A 162 -6.84 -18.61 50.17
CA ALA A 162 -8.19 -19.09 50.50
C ALA A 162 -8.15 -20.39 51.32
N VAL A 163 -7.22 -21.30 51.00
CA VAL A 163 -7.01 -22.57 51.71
C VAL A 163 -6.43 -22.35 53.09
N ALA A 164 -5.36 -21.56 53.19
CA ALA A 164 -4.68 -21.29 54.45
C ALA A 164 -5.60 -20.60 55.48
N GLY A 165 -6.60 -19.85 55.01
CA GLY A 165 -7.62 -19.21 55.86
C GLY A 165 -8.83 -20.08 56.20
N SER A 166 -8.92 -21.32 55.72
CA SER A 166 -10.04 -22.21 56.01
C SER A 166 -9.94 -22.77 57.44
N THR A 167 -11.00 -22.60 58.23
CA THR A 167 -11.07 -23.04 59.64
C THR A 167 -11.78 -24.39 59.81
N GLY A 168 -12.15 -25.02 58.70
CA GLY A 168 -12.85 -26.31 58.63
C GLY A 168 -11.90 -27.50 58.68
N GLY A 169 -12.45 -28.72 58.81
CA GLY A 169 -11.68 -29.95 58.69
C GLY A 169 -11.08 -30.14 57.29
N ALA A 170 -10.14 -31.08 57.12
CA ALA A 170 -9.47 -31.34 55.84
C ALA A 170 -10.42 -31.59 54.66
N ALA A 171 -11.61 -32.16 54.92
CA ALA A 171 -12.63 -32.42 53.91
C ALA A 171 -13.30 -31.13 53.40
N GLU A 172 -13.53 -30.13 54.25
CA GLU A 172 -14.13 -28.84 53.86
C GLU A 172 -13.13 -28.00 53.06
N ALA A 173 -11.86 -27.96 53.49
CA ALA A 173 -10.78 -27.33 52.75
C ALA A 173 -10.60 -27.95 51.35
N LEU A 174 -10.70 -29.28 51.25
CA LEU A 174 -10.63 -30.00 49.98
C LEU A 174 -11.83 -29.68 49.08
N ALA A 175 -13.05 -29.68 49.62
CA ALA A 175 -14.26 -29.35 48.86
C ALA A 175 -14.24 -27.91 48.30
N MET A 176 -13.70 -26.95 49.06
CA MET A 176 -13.51 -25.56 48.61
C MET A 176 -12.49 -25.41 47.48
N LEU A 177 -11.58 -26.39 47.33
CA LEU A 177 -10.50 -26.35 46.33
C LEU A 177 -10.84 -27.02 45.01
N VAL A 178 -11.62 -28.11 45.04
CA VAL A 178 -11.86 -28.92 43.83
C VAL A 178 -12.49 -28.09 42.71
N ASN A 179 -13.54 -27.32 43.02
CA ASN A 179 -14.25 -26.51 42.03
C ASN A 179 -13.38 -25.40 41.40
N PRO A 180 -12.73 -24.49 42.15
CA PRO A 180 -11.87 -23.47 41.55
C PRO A 180 -10.64 -24.07 40.87
N PHE A 181 -10.08 -25.18 41.38
CA PHE A 181 -8.99 -25.87 40.72
C PHE A 181 -9.42 -26.39 39.34
N CYS A 182 -10.57 -27.05 39.25
CA CYS A 182 -11.14 -27.50 37.97
C CYS A 182 -11.38 -26.32 37.00
N VAL A 183 -11.89 -25.18 37.49
CA VAL A 183 -12.12 -24.00 36.65
C VAL A 183 -10.80 -23.38 36.17
N VAL A 184 -9.78 -23.28 37.04
CA VAL A 184 -8.46 -22.77 36.67
C VAL A 184 -7.80 -23.68 35.62
N VAL A 185 -7.85 -24.99 35.81
CA VAL A 185 -7.32 -25.96 34.84
C VAL A 185 -8.07 -25.83 33.51
N LEU A 186 -9.40 -25.75 33.54
CA LEU A 186 -10.21 -25.53 32.33
C LEU A 186 -9.83 -24.22 31.62
N CYS A 187 -9.65 -23.12 32.36
CA CYS A 187 -9.25 -21.84 31.79
C CYS A 187 -7.85 -21.91 31.16
N ILE A 188 -6.90 -22.63 31.76
CA ILE A 188 -5.57 -22.84 31.19
C ILE A 188 -5.66 -23.63 29.88
N GLU A 189 -6.46 -24.69 29.82
CA GLU A 189 -6.64 -25.46 28.59
C GLU A 189 -7.35 -24.63 27.50
N LEU A 190 -8.36 -23.83 27.88
CA LEU A 190 -9.00 -22.89 26.98
C LEU A 190 -8.00 -21.85 26.44
N ASP A 191 -7.14 -21.27 27.28
CA ASP A 191 -6.11 -20.32 26.84
C ASP A 191 -5.09 -20.95 25.88
N LYS A 192 -4.65 -22.19 26.15
CA LYS A 192 -3.77 -22.92 25.22
C LYS A 192 -4.46 -23.12 23.88
N PHE A 193 -5.72 -23.56 23.90
CA PHE A 193 -6.51 -23.78 22.70
C PHE A 193 -6.73 -22.49 21.91
N THR A 194 -7.15 -21.40 22.56
CA THR A 194 -7.38 -20.11 21.92
C THR A 194 -6.09 -19.50 21.40
N HIS A 195 -4.97 -19.61 22.13
CA HIS A 195 -3.68 -19.15 21.67
C HIS A 195 -3.20 -19.93 20.45
N ALA A 196 -3.31 -21.26 20.44
CA ALA A 196 -2.98 -22.09 19.28
C ALA A 196 -3.84 -21.72 18.06
N ARG A 197 -5.15 -21.51 18.25
CA ARG A 197 -6.05 -21.03 17.19
C ARG A 197 -5.69 -19.64 16.69
N ASN A 198 -5.24 -18.75 17.57
CA ASN A 198 -4.80 -17.40 17.19
C ASN A 198 -3.50 -17.42 16.39
N VAL A 199 -2.56 -18.31 16.72
CA VAL A 199 -1.33 -18.54 15.93
C VAL A 199 -1.70 -19.04 14.53
N GLU A 200 -2.58 -20.03 14.44
CA GLU A 200 -3.07 -20.56 13.17
C GLU A 200 -3.78 -19.49 12.33
N LEU A 201 -4.71 -18.75 12.95
CA LEU A 201 -5.44 -17.67 12.28
C LEU A 201 -4.49 -16.57 11.77
N TYR A 202 -3.47 -16.22 12.55
CA TYR A 202 -2.44 -15.28 12.14
C TYR A 202 -1.67 -15.81 10.93
N ALA A 203 -1.22 -17.07 10.96
CA ALA A 203 -0.52 -17.69 9.84
C ALA A 203 -1.37 -17.70 8.56
N GLN A 204 -2.65 -18.09 8.65
CA GLN A 204 -3.58 -18.07 7.53
C GLN A 204 -3.81 -16.65 7.00
N THR A 205 -3.90 -15.65 7.88
CA THR A 205 -4.07 -14.25 7.48
C THR A 205 -2.85 -13.75 6.72
N GLN A 206 -1.64 -14.08 7.18
CA GLN A 206 -0.39 -13.73 6.50
C GLN A 206 -0.29 -14.40 5.13
N LEU A 207 -0.62 -15.70 5.03
CA LEU A 207 -0.66 -16.40 3.75
C LEU A 207 -1.68 -15.79 2.78
N ALA A 208 -2.88 -15.47 3.26
CA ALA A 208 -3.91 -14.82 2.44
C ALA A 208 -3.48 -13.43 1.97
N GLN A 209 -2.79 -12.65 2.82
CA GLN A 209 -2.24 -11.35 2.44
C GLN A 209 -1.12 -11.48 1.41
N ALA A 210 -0.22 -12.46 1.58
CA ALA A 210 0.86 -12.73 0.64
C ALA A 210 0.32 -13.16 -0.75
N GLU A 211 -0.63 -14.08 -0.78
CA GLU A 211 -1.30 -14.50 -2.03
C GLU A 211 -2.06 -13.35 -2.68
N ARG A 212 -2.75 -12.51 -1.90
CA ARG A 212 -3.41 -11.31 -2.42
C ARG A 212 -2.40 -10.33 -3.00
N ALA A 213 -1.30 -10.05 -2.32
CA ALA A 213 -0.25 -9.15 -2.81
C ALA A 213 0.40 -9.69 -4.10
N ARG A 214 0.58 -11.01 -4.19
CA ARG A 214 1.06 -11.67 -5.41
C ARG A 214 0.06 -11.54 -6.56
N ALA A 215 -1.22 -11.75 -6.32
CA ALA A 215 -2.28 -11.58 -7.31
C ALA A 215 -2.39 -10.13 -7.79
N ASP A 216 -2.37 -9.17 -6.85
CA ASP A 216 -2.36 -7.73 -7.16
C ASP A 216 -1.14 -7.36 -8.00
N ARG A 217 0.07 -7.85 -7.67
CA ARG A 217 1.28 -7.60 -8.47
C ARG A 217 1.15 -8.11 -9.91
N VAL A 218 0.62 -9.30 -10.11
CA VAL A 218 0.38 -9.83 -11.47
C VAL A 218 -0.63 -8.97 -12.22
N LEU A 219 -1.69 -8.52 -11.54
CA LEU A 219 -2.69 -7.64 -12.15
C LEU A 219 -2.10 -6.31 -12.61
N TYR A 220 -1.30 -5.65 -11.78
CA TYR A 220 -0.65 -4.38 -12.12
C TYR A 220 0.45 -4.50 -13.18
N ASN A 221 1.04 -5.69 -13.35
CA ASN A 221 1.97 -5.94 -14.45
C ASN A 221 1.26 -6.08 -15.81
N VAL A 222 -0.04 -6.36 -15.81
CA VAL A 222 -0.84 -6.55 -17.04
C VAL A 222 -1.65 -5.30 -17.39
N PHE A 223 -2.10 -4.55 -16.38
CA PHE A 223 -2.92 -3.36 -16.56
C PHE A 223 -2.32 -2.12 -15.91
N PRO A 224 -2.53 -0.93 -16.50
CA PRO A 224 -2.30 0.34 -15.82
C PRO A 224 -3.04 0.38 -14.47
N ALA A 225 -2.47 1.05 -13.48
CA ALA A 225 -3.01 1.08 -12.11
C ALA A 225 -4.49 1.55 -12.04
N SER A 226 -4.86 2.54 -12.85
CA SER A 226 -6.25 3.04 -12.92
C SER A 226 -7.24 1.98 -13.41
N ILE A 227 -6.82 1.19 -14.39
CA ILE A 227 -7.62 0.13 -15.02
C ILE A 227 -7.75 -1.07 -14.07
N ALA A 228 -6.64 -1.47 -13.43
CA ALA A 228 -6.61 -2.55 -12.44
C ALA A 228 -7.54 -2.24 -11.25
N GLU A 229 -7.52 -1.02 -10.74
CA GLU A 229 -8.38 -0.60 -9.63
C GLU A 229 -9.85 -0.48 -10.02
N GLU A 230 -10.15 -0.02 -11.24
CA GLU A 230 -11.53 -0.02 -11.72
C GLU A 230 -12.06 -1.46 -11.87
N LEU A 231 -11.25 -2.37 -12.42
CA LEU A 231 -11.59 -3.78 -12.56
C LEU A 231 -11.85 -4.42 -11.19
N LYS A 232 -10.99 -4.17 -10.19
CA LYS A 232 -11.18 -4.67 -8.81
C LYS A 232 -12.46 -4.16 -8.14
N ARG A 233 -12.94 -2.98 -8.52
CA ARG A 233 -14.13 -2.37 -7.92
C ARG A 233 -15.43 -2.78 -8.60
N LYS A 234 -15.43 -2.89 -9.94
CA LYS A 234 -16.66 -3.00 -10.75
C LYS A 234 -16.74 -4.28 -11.60
N ASP A 235 -15.71 -5.12 -11.61
CA ASP A 235 -15.52 -6.24 -12.53
C ASP A 235 -15.62 -5.88 -14.03
N LYS A 236 -15.65 -4.58 -14.35
CA LYS A 236 -15.79 -4.03 -15.70
C LYS A 236 -15.04 -2.70 -15.78
N VAL A 237 -14.39 -2.48 -16.93
CA VAL A 237 -13.67 -1.25 -17.24
C VAL A 237 -14.39 -0.55 -18.38
N SER A 238 -14.61 0.76 -18.24
CA SER A 238 -15.24 1.57 -19.27
C SER A 238 -14.21 2.06 -20.28
N ALA A 239 -14.60 2.21 -21.54
CA ALA A 239 -13.74 2.85 -22.53
C ALA A 239 -13.57 4.35 -22.20
N VAL A 240 -12.34 4.83 -22.28
CA VAL A 240 -11.97 6.22 -22.02
C VAL A 240 -11.56 6.90 -23.32
N LYS A 241 -12.14 8.06 -23.60
CA LYS A 241 -11.79 8.89 -24.74
C LYS A 241 -10.67 9.85 -24.37
N PHE A 242 -9.71 10.02 -25.28
CA PHE A 242 -8.60 10.94 -25.17
C PHE A 242 -8.56 11.80 -26.42
N ASP A 243 -8.53 13.13 -26.26
CA ASP A 243 -8.58 14.05 -27.41
C ASP A 243 -7.21 14.25 -28.07
N ASN A 244 -6.13 14.13 -27.30
CA ASN A 244 -4.75 14.36 -27.74
C ASN A 244 -3.81 13.28 -27.19
N MET A 245 -3.92 12.06 -27.73
CA MET A 245 -3.06 10.93 -27.39
C MET A 245 -1.93 10.81 -28.41
N GLY A 246 -0.69 10.82 -27.91
CA GLY A 246 0.50 10.51 -28.73
C GLY A 246 0.68 9.00 -28.82
N VAL A 247 0.88 8.48 -30.03
CA VAL A 247 1.09 7.06 -30.30
C VAL A 247 2.42 6.90 -31.04
N LEU A 248 3.24 5.98 -30.55
CA LEU A 248 4.52 5.58 -31.13
C LEU A 248 4.46 4.10 -31.51
N PHE A 249 4.84 3.81 -32.75
CA PHE A 249 5.17 2.46 -33.21
C PHE A 249 6.66 2.40 -33.53
N ALA A 250 7.34 1.37 -33.03
CA ALA A 250 8.73 1.09 -33.36
C ALA A 250 8.84 -0.34 -33.88
N ASP A 251 9.46 -0.54 -35.05
CA ASP A 251 9.65 -1.86 -35.67
C ASP A 251 11.11 -2.10 -36.09
N ILE A 252 11.62 -3.32 -35.82
CA ILE A 252 13.02 -3.66 -36.07
C ILE A 252 13.24 -3.89 -37.56
N ALA A 253 13.93 -2.95 -38.20
CA ALA A 253 14.27 -3.06 -39.61
C ALA A 253 15.26 -4.20 -39.85
N GLY A 254 14.95 -5.07 -40.81
CA GLY A 254 15.76 -6.23 -41.16
C GLY A 254 15.49 -7.47 -40.29
N PHE A 255 14.56 -7.39 -39.34
CA PHE A 255 14.26 -8.48 -38.41
C PHE A 255 13.82 -9.77 -39.13
N THR A 256 12.97 -9.69 -40.16
CA THR A 256 12.54 -10.88 -40.92
C THR A 256 13.70 -11.66 -41.55
N SER A 257 14.75 -10.96 -42.00
CA SER A 257 15.95 -11.62 -42.55
C SER A 257 16.79 -12.21 -41.42
N PHE A 258 16.95 -11.47 -40.34
CA PHE A 258 17.67 -11.89 -39.14
C PHE A 258 17.02 -13.12 -38.46
N SER A 259 15.70 -13.15 -38.39
CA SER A 259 14.91 -14.21 -37.75
C SER A 259 15.00 -15.55 -38.49
N ARG A 260 15.28 -15.54 -39.80
CA ARG A 260 15.48 -16.78 -40.58
C ARG A 260 16.83 -17.43 -40.30
N ALA A 261 17.82 -16.66 -39.86
CA ALA A 261 19.17 -17.15 -39.57
C ALA A 261 19.30 -17.73 -38.15
N LEU A 262 18.31 -17.51 -37.29
CA LEU A 262 18.34 -17.92 -35.89
C LEU A 262 17.33 -19.04 -35.60
N PRO A 263 17.66 -19.96 -34.68
CA PRO A 263 16.67 -20.87 -34.14
C PRO A 263 15.63 -20.08 -33.31
N PRO A 264 14.37 -20.54 -33.25
CA PRO A 264 13.27 -19.77 -32.64
C PRO A 264 13.50 -19.40 -31.16
N ASP A 265 14.17 -20.23 -30.39
CA ASP A 265 14.53 -19.99 -28.99
C ASP A 265 15.52 -18.83 -28.85
N ALA A 266 16.57 -18.78 -29.67
CA ALA A 266 17.52 -17.67 -29.71
C ALA A 266 16.85 -16.36 -30.15
N LEU A 267 15.92 -16.44 -31.11
CA LEU A 267 15.17 -15.27 -31.57
C LEU A 267 14.36 -14.62 -30.45
N VAL A 268 13.70 -15.45 -29.62
CA VAL A 268 12.94 -14.96 -28.46
C VAL A 268 13.85 -14.28 -27.44
N LEU A 269 15.07 -14.80 -27.23
CA LEU A 269 16.04 -14.16 -26.34
C LEU A 269 16.51 -12.80 -26.86
N VAL A 270 16.74 -12.66 -28.17
CA VAL A 270 17.08 -11.37 -28.80
C VAL A 270 15.94 -10.37 -28.62
N LEU A 271 14.72 -10.75 -28.97
CA LEU A 271 13.54 -9.90 -28.78
C LEU A 271 13.36 -9.50 -27.32
N ASN A 272 13.50 -10.45 -26.39
CA ASN A 272 13.38 -10.16 -24.97
C ASN A 272 14.46 -9.18 -24.50
N GLY A 273 15.69 -9.30 -24.96
CA GLY A 273 16.78 -8.37 -24.63
C GLY A 273 16.48 -6.94 -25.10
N ILE A 274 16.05 -6.78 -26.35
CA ILE A 274 15.73 -5.47 -26.93
C ILE A 274 14.49 -4.86 -26.25
N PHE A 275 13.40 -5.63 -26.12
CA PHE A 275 12.16 -5.14 -25.52
C PHE A 275 12.28 -4.88 -24.02
N SER A 276 13.12 -5.62 -23.29
CA SER A 276 13.40 -5.30 -21.87
C SER A 276 14.10 -3.93 -21.75
N ALA A 277 15.05 -3.64 -22.63
CA ALA A 277 15.69 -2.32 -22.67
C ALA A 277 14.67 -1.20 -23.01
N PHE A 278 13.71 -1.48 -23.89
CA PHE A 278 12.63 -0.54 -24.19
C PHE A 278 11.67 -0.35 -23.02
N ASP A 279 11.32 -1.42 -22.30
CA ASP A 279 10.47 -1.37 -21.11
C ASP A 279 11.10 -0.47 -20.04
N GLU A 280 12.41 -0.57 -19.81
CA GLU A 280 13.15 0.33 -18.90
C GLU A 280 13.12 1.81 -19.36
N LEU A 281 13.23 2.05 -20.67
CA LEU A 281 13.13 3.41 -21.23
C LEU A 281 11.71 3.97 -21.08
N VAL A 282 10.67 3.17 -21.34
CA VAL A 282 9.27 3.56 -21.18
C VAL A 282 8.99 3.95 -19.73
N GLU A 283 9.47 3.18 -18.75
CA GLU A 283 9.34 3.50 -17.34
C GLU A 283 10.07 4.80 -16.99
N ARG A 284 11.32 4.97 -17.46
CA ARG A 284 12.12 6.19 -17.25
C ARG A 284 11.43 7.45 -17.79
N HIS A 285 10.81 7.35 -18.97
CA HIS A 285 10.08 8.45 -19.61
C HIS A 285 8.65 8.61 -19.09
N GLN A 286 8.20 7.72 -18.18
CA GLN A 286 6.86 7.68 -17.61
C GLN A 286 5.77 7.63 -18.69
N LEU A 287 5.94 6.70 -19.62
CA LEU A 287 5.05 6.42 -20.74
C LEU A 287 4.35 5.07 -20.54
N GLU A 288 3.33 4.78 -21.34
CA GLU A 288 2.55 3.54 -21.21
C GLU A 288 2.81 2.62 -22.41
N LYS A 289 3.36 1.44 -22.14
CA LYS A 289 3.45 0.35 -23.13
C LYS A 289 2.08 -0.26 -23.34
N ILE A 290 1.64 -0.38 -24.59
CA ILE A 290 0.36 -1.05 -24.89
C ILE A 290 0.58 -2.53 -25.17
N LYS A 291 1.41 -2.84 -26.17
CA LYS A 291 1.65 -4.21 -26.60
C LYS A 291 2.86 -4.29 -27.52
N THR A 292 3.31 -5.52 -27.75
CA THR A 292 4.16 -5.87 -28.87
C THR A 292 3.33 -6.56 -29.95
N ILE A 293 3.69 -6.38 -31.21
CA ILE A 293 3.06 -7.03 -32.37
C ILE A 293 4.18 -7.62 -33.22
N GLY A 294 4.57 -8.87 -32.94
CA GLY A 294 5.77 -9.45 -33.54
C GLY A 294 7.02 -8.70 -33.07
N ASP A 295 7.72 -8.09 -34.02
CA ASP A 295 8.88 -7.21 -33.86
C ASP A 295 8.53 -5.73 -33.63
N ALA A 296 7.25 -5.36 -33.74
CA ALA A 296 6.79 -4.02 -33.45
C ALA A 296 6.49 -3.80 -31.95
N TYR A 297 6.74 -2.58 -31.48
CA TYR A 297 6.57 -2.14 -30.10
C TYR A 297 5.71 -0.86 -30.07
N MET A 298 4.61 -0.88 -29.32
CA MET A 298 3.63 0.20 -29.28
C MET A 298 3.61 0.89 -27.91
N VAL A 299 3.77 2.22 -27.92
CA VAL A 299 3.74 3.08 -26.74
C VAL A 299 2.78 4.23 -26.94
N VAL A 300 2.08 4.61 -25.87
CA VAL A 300 1.23 5.79 -25.87
C VAL A 300 1.61 6.79 -24.80
N SER A 301 1.23 8.04 -25.04
CA SER A 301 1.39 9.15 -24.10
C SER A 301 0.11 9.98 -24.10
N TYR A 302 -0.26 10.47 -22.92
CA TYR A 302 -1.30 11.49 -22.77
C TYR A 302 -0.67 12.75 -22.18
N HIS A 303 -0.76 13.87 -22.90
CA HIS A 303 -0.12 15.16 -22.55
C HIS A 303 1.41 15.14 -22.37
N ARG A 304 2.11 14.09 -22.83
CA ARG A 304 3.57 13.92 -22.69
C ARG A 304 4.26 13.61 -24.02
N LEU A 305 3.86 14.31 -25.08
CA LEU A 305 4.34 14.07 -26.44
C LEU A 305 5.86 14.30 -26.58
N GLN A 306 6.43 15.24 -25.80
CA GLN A 306 7.88 15.45 -25.75
C GLN A 306 8.61 14.21 -25.23
N ASN A 307 8.13 13.59 -24.15
CA ASN A 307 8.70 12.35 -23.62
C ASN A 307 8.65 11.22 -24.65
N LEU A 308 7.59 11.16 -25.47
CA LEU A 308 7.47 10.17 -26.55
C LEU A 308 8.55 10.38 -27.64
N GLY A 309 8.88 11.63 -27.97
CA GLY A 309 9.99 11.97 -28.86
C GLY A 309 11.36 11.65 -28.27
N LEU A 310 11.54 11.87 -26.95
CA LEU A 310 12.78 11.48 -26.24
C LEU A 310 12.95 9.96 -26.22
N LEU A 311 11.87 9.22 -25.94
CA LEU A 311 11.86 7.76 -26.00
C LEU A 311 12.30 7.27 -27.37
N ALA A 312 11.79 7.86 -28.46
CA ALA A 312 12.15 7.46 -29.82
C ALA A 312 13.65 7.60 -30.10
N LEU A 313 14.27 8.71 -29.65
CA LEU A 313 15.71 8.92 -29.78
C LEU A 313 16.50 7.88 -28.96
N ASP A 314 16.10 7.68 -27.71
CA ASP A 314 16.79 6.75 -26.79
C ASP A 314 16.63 5.28 -27.24
N MET A 315 15.50 4.92 -27.86
CA MET A 315 15.29 3.59 -28.49
C MET A 315 16.27 3.35 -29.63
N GLY A 316 16.49 4.36 -30.48
CA GLY A 316 17.49 4.28 -31.56
C GLY A 316 18.91 4.06 -31.02
N GLU A 317 19.27 4.77 -29.94
CA GLU A 317 20.56 4.58 -29.26
C GLU A 317 20.68 3.19 -28.60
N ALA A 318 19.62 2.71 -27.96
CA ALA A 318 19.60 1.39 -27.33
C ALA A 318 19.85 0.26 -28.34
N VAL A 319 19.23 0.34 -29.54
CA VAL A 319 19.49 -0.63 -30.62
C VAL A 319 20.93 -0.52 -31.13
N GLN A 320 21.48 0.68 -31.27
CA GLN A 320 22.90 0.83 -31.65
C GLN A 320 23.85 0.22 -30.62
N ASN A 321 23.55 0.39 -29.33
CA ASN A 321 24.35 -0.21 -28.25
C ASN A 321 24.23 -1.74 -28.26
N TYR A 322 23.03 -2.26 -28.51
CA TYR A 322 22.81 -3.70 -28.71
C TYR A 322 23.62 -4.24 -29.89
N ASN A 323 23.60 -3.53 -31.03
CA ASN A 323 24.39 -3.89 -32.22
C ASN A 323 25.89 -3.95 -31.93
N LYS A 324 26.44 -2.96 -31.23
CA LYS A 324 27.86 -2.94 -30.84
C LYS A 324 28.24 -4.10 -29.92
N ALA A 325 27.36 -4.48 -29.00
CA ALA A 325 27.63 -5.55 -28.05
C ALA A 325 27.51 -6.95 -28.67
N ASN A 326 26.63 -7.13 -29.67
CA ASN A 326 26.27 -8.44 -30.22
C ASN A 326 26.77 -8.65 -31.67
N GLY A 327 27.40 -7.65 -32.29
CA GLY A 327 27.88 -7.73 -33.68
C GLY A 327 26.74 -7.80 -34.70
N THR A 328 25.60 -7.16 -34.42
CA THR A 328 24.43 -7.14 -35.32
C THR A 328 24.29 -5.80 -36.02
N GLU A 329 23.51 -5.76 -37.11
CA GLU A 329 23.22 -4.55 -37.89
C GLU A 329 21.71 -4.28 -37.94
N LEU A 330 21.03 -4.36 -36.79
CA LEU A 330 19.60 -4.10 -36.71
C LEU A 330 19.32 -2.60 -36.83
N GLY A 331 18.36 -2.24 -37.69
CA GLY A 331 17.84 -0.88 -37.77
C GLY A 331 16.55 -0.73 -36.96
N MET A 332 16.15 0.50 -36.71
CA MET A 332 14.88 0.82 -36.03
C MET A 332 14.06 1.75 -36.92
N ARG A 333 12.83 1.37 -37.27
CA ARG A 333 11.84 2.29 -37.87
C ARG A 333 10.91 2.77 -36.78
N ILE A 334 10.74 4.08 -36.65
CA ILE A 334 9.84 4.64 -35.63
C ILE A 334 8.85 5.59 -36.30
N GLY A 335 7.57 5.44 -35.98
CA GLY A 335 6.49 6.31 -36.41
C GLY A 335 5.78 6.94 -35.23
N ILE A 336 5.57 8.27 -35.27
CA ILE A 336 4.86 9.00 -34.22
C ILE A 336 3.73 9.86 -34.80
N HIS A 337 2.56 9.75 -34.19
CA HIS A 337 1.43 10.63 -34.46
C HIS A 337 0.72 11.02 -33.16
N VAL A 338 -0.05 12.11 -33.20
CA VAL A 338 -0.84 12.60 -32.07
C VAL A 338 -2.24 12.98 -32.55
N GLY A 339 -3.27 12.58 -31.80
CA GLY A 339 -4.66 12.86 -32.13
C GLY A 339 -5.65 12.16 -31.20
N PRO A 340 -6.95 12.21 -31.51
CA PRO A 340 -7.98 11.59 -30.68
C PRO A 340 -7.92 10.07 -30.75
N ALA A 341 -8.10 9.41 -29.60
CA ALA A 341 -8.09 7.95 -29.48
C ALA A 341 -9.00 7.49 -28.32
N VAL A 342 -9.34 6.21 -28.31
CA VAL A 342 -10.12 5.57 -27.26
C VAL A 342 -9.29 4.43 -26.69
N ALA A 343 -9.08 4.40 -25.38
CA ALA A 343 -8.47 3.26 -24.70
C ALA A 343 -9.51 2.50 -23.89
N GLY A 344 -9.30 1.20 -23.70
CA GLY A 344 -10.25 0.37 -22.97
C GLY A 344 -9.81 -1.08 -22.91
N VAL A 345 -10.60 -1.89 -22.20
CA VAL A 345 -10.35 -3.32 -22.04
C VAL A 345 -11.40 -4.12 -22.80
N ILE A 346 -10.97 -5.04 -23.67
CA ILE A 346 -11.84 -5.98 -24.38
C ILE A 346 -11.64 -7.39 -23.82
N GLY A 347 -12.72 -8.17 -23.79
CA GLY A 347 -12.71 -9.58 -23.43
C GLY A 347 -13.29 -9.85 -22.04
N VAL A 348 -13.68 -11.10 -21.80
CA VAL A 348 -14.27 -11.57 -20.52
C VAL A 348 -13.31 -12.49 -19.77
N LYS A 349 -12.51 -13.29 -20.49
CA LYS A 349 -11.55 -14.25 -19.91
C LYS A 349 -10.09 -13.89 -20.19
N ARG A 350 -9.82 -13.26 -21.33
CA ARG A 350 -8.50 -12.76 -21.73
C ARG A 350 -8.64 -11.27 -21.96
N PHE A 351 -8.63 -10.53 -20.86
CA PHE A 351 -8.70 -9.08 -20.89
C PHE A 351 -7.50 -8.54 -21.66
N LEU A 352 -7.76 -7.70 -22.67
CA LEU A 352 -6.76 -7.01 -23.46
C LEU A 352 -7.01 -5.50 -23.31
N TYR A 353 -6.08 -4.80 -22.67
CA TYR A 353 -6.06 -3.34 -22.71
C TYR A 353 -5.41 -2.89 -24.01
N ASP A 354 -6.07 -2.01 -24.74
CA ASP A 354 -5.58 -1.53 -26.02
C ASP A 354 -6.12 -0.13 -26.33
N VAL A 355 -5.59 0.47 -27.39
CA VAL A 355 -5.96 1.79 -27.89
C VAL A 355 -6.48 1.67 -29.31
N TRP A 356 -7.62 2.29 -29.59
CA TRP A 356 -8.27 2.33 -30.90
C TRP A 356 -8.48 3.76 -31.37
N GLY A 357 -8.49 3.94 -32.68
CA GLY A 357 -8.77 5.21 -33.32
C GLY A 357 -7.92 5.41 -34.57
N ASP A 358 -8.28 6.40 -35.38
CA ASP A 358 -7.51 6.74 -36.58
C ASP A 358 -6.07 7.15 -36.23
N THR A 359 -5.86 7.73 -35.05
CA THR A 359 -4.53 8.11 -34.56
C THR A 359 -3.55 6.93 -34.53
N VAL A 360 -4.02 5.74 -34.13
CA VAL A 360 -3.22 4.51 -34.10
C VAL A 360 -2.84 4.06 -35.50
N ASN A 361 -3.78 4.13 -36.45
CA ASN A 361 -3.56 3.76 -37.84
C ASN A 361 -2.55 4.70 -38.52
N VAL A 362 -2.64 6.01 -38.27
CA VAL A 362 -1.70 6.99 -38.82
C VAL A 362 -0.31 6.79 -38.25
N ALA A 363 -0.18 6.56 -36.93
CA ALA A 363 1.12 6.28 -36.29
C ALA A 363 1.79 5.01 -36.87
N SER A 364 1.04 3.92 -37.01
CA SER A 364 1.53 2.68 -37.62
C SER A 364 1.96 2.89 -39.07
N ARG A 365 1.25 3.74 -39.84
CA ARG A 365 1.67 4.09 -41.20
C ARG A 365 2.95 4.91 -41.23
N MET A 366 3.16 5.80 -40.26
CA MET A 366 4.43 6.54 -40.15
C MET A 366 5.60 5.60 -39.92
N GLU A 367 5.44 4.57 -39.08
CA GLU A 367 6.48 3.56 -38.88
C GLU A 367 6.74 2.80 -40.19
N ALA A 368 5.69 2.28 -40.82
CA ALA A 368 5.82 1.49 -42.05
C ALA A 368 6.44 2.29 -43.21
N SER A 369 6.22 3.61 -43.26
CA SER A 369 6.83 4.51 -44.25
C SER A 369 8.15 5.15 -43.81
N SER A 370 8.67 4.77 -42.65
CA SER A 370 9.93 5.25 -42.10
C SER A 370 11.12 4.54 -42.75
N GLU A 371 12.26 5.22 -42.77
CA GLU A 371 13.53 4.62 -43.16
C GLU A 371 14.20 3.95 -41.95
N PRO A 372 15.01 2.88 -42.14
CA PRO A 372 15.79 2.27 -41.06
C PRO A 372 16.70 3.30 -40.38
N GLY A 373 16.61 3.41 -39.06
CA GLY A 373 17.35 4.37 -38.24
C GLY A 373 16.73 5.77 -38.18
N ALA A 374 15.56 5.98 -38.80
CA ALA A 374 14.87 7.25 -38.79
C ALA A 374 13.60 7.22 -37.92
N ILE A 375 13.22 8.41 -37.44
CA ILE A 375 11.99 8.64 -36.69
C ILE A 375 11.08 9.52 -37.53
N HIS A 376 10.00 8.93 -38.04
CA HIS A 376 9.02 9.57 -38.90
C HIS A 376 7.87 10.14 -38.08
N VAL A 377 7.59 11.44 -38.24
CA VAL A 377 6.51 12.11 -37.52
C VAL A 377 5.59 12.88 -38.44
N THR A 378 4.32 12.96 -38.05
CA THR A 378 3.32 13.83 -38.70
C THR A 378 3.52 15.31 -38.38
N GLU A 379 2.94 16.19 -39.19
CA GLU A 379 2.89 17.63 -38.92
C GLU A 379 2.28 17.97 -37.55
N ALA A 380 1.25 17.24 -37.10
CA ALA A 380 0.65 17.45 -35.78
C ALA A 380 1.66 17.28 -34.63
N VAL A 381 2.58 16.31 -34.76
CA VAL A 381 3.65 16.10 -33.77
C VAL A 381 4.70 17.19 -33.86
N TYR A 382 5.09 17.56 -35.09
CA TYR A 382 6.04 18.65 -35.35
C TYR A 382 5.56 19.96 -34.71
N LEU A 383 4.31 20.37 -34.95
CA LEU A 383 3.77 21.62 -34.42
C LEU A 383 3.79 21.68 -32.88
N GLN A 384 3.54 20.55 -32.21
CA GLN A 384 3.53 20.48 -30.74
C GLN A 384 4.92 20.31 -30.11
N THR A 385 5.96 19.96 -30.89
CA THR A 385 7.28 19.61 -30.34
C THR A 385 8.47 20.29 -31.03
N ARG A 386 8.23 21.19 -31.98
CA ARG A 386 9.26 21.94 -32.73
C ARG A 386 10.25 22.73 -31.88
N ASP A 387 9.84 23.16 -30.68
CA ASP A 387 10.70 23.92 -29.78
C ASP A 387 11.67 23.01 -28.99
N SER A 388 11.41 21.70 -28.98
CA SER A 388 12.19 20.70 -28.22
C SER A 388 13.11 19.85 -29.11
N PHE A 389 12.78 19.70 -30.40
CA PHE A 389 13.52 18.82 -31.32
C PHE A 389 13.85 19.50 -32.66
N GLN A 390 14.93 19.03 -33.27
CA GLN A 390 15.29 19.38 -34.63
C GLN A 390 14.61 18.43 -35.61
N PHE A 391 13.98 19.00 -36.64
CA PHE A 391 13.26 18.26 -37.66
C PHE A 391 13.81 18.55 -39.06
N SER A 392 13.70 17.58 -39.94
CA SER A 392 13.98 17.72 -41.38
C SER A 392 12.70 17.41 -42.16
N ALA A 393 12.26 18.36 -42.99
CA ALA A 393 11.07 18.18 -43.81
C ALA A 393 11.27 17.06 -44.85
N ARG A 394 10.19 16.31 -45.12
CA ARG A 394 10.14 15.27 -46.16
C ARG A 394 9.14 15.67 -47.23
N GLU A 395 9.25 15.09 -48.42
CA GLU A 395 8.17 15.12 -49.40
C GLU A 395 6.85 14.63 -48.80
N PRO A 396 5.71 15.29 -49.09
CA PRO A 396 4.41 14.86 -48.59
C PRO A 396 4.09 13.44 -49.07
N ILE A 397 3.75 12.57 -48.13
CA ILE A 397 3.38 11.18 -48.42
C ILE A 397 1.87 11.05 -48.59
N GLU A 398 1.45 10.12 -49.45
CA GLU A 398 0.04 9.81 -49.63
C GLU A 398 -0.39 8.69 -48.68
N LEU A 399 -1.32 9.02 -47.78
CA LEU A 399 -1.91 8.06 -46.86
C LEU A 399 -3.28 7.61 -47.35
N LYS A 400 -3.47 6.30 -47.46
CA LYS A 400 -4.76 5.68 -47.80
C LYS A 400 -5.85 6.20 -46.84
N GLY A 401 -6.84 6.91 -47.37
CA GLY A 401 -7.98 7.46 -46.62
C GLY A 401 -7.78 8.87 -46.05
N ARG A 402 -6.59 9.46 -46.15
CA ARG A 402 -6.28 10.82 -45.66
C ARG A 402 -5.72 11.76 -46.74
N GLY A 403 -5.27 11.22 -47.87
CA GLY A 403 -4.66 11.99 -48.96
C GLY A 403 -3.20 12.35 -48.67
N ARG A 404 -2.71 13.44 -49.27
CA ARG A 404 -1.33 13.91 -49.08
C ARG A 404 -1.15 14.57 -47.71
N MET A 405 -0.10 14.19 -47.00
CA MET A 405 0.20 14.71 -45.67
C MET A 405 1.67 15.14 -45.56
N SER A 406 1.90 16.33 -45.01
CA SER A 406 3.23 16.83 -44.67
C SER A 406 3.80 16.04 -43.50
N THR A 407 5.06 15.60 -43.63
CA THR A 407 5.72 14.79 -42.62
C THR A 407 7.19 15.18 -42.46
N TYR A 408 7.77 14.78 -41.33
CA TYR A 408 9.09 15.22 -40.91
C TYR A 408 9.90 14.06 -40.33
N TRP A 409 11.22 14.15 -40.47
CA TRP A 409 12.16 13.32 -39.73
C TRP A 409 12.54 14.02 -38.43
N LEU A 410 12.32 13.37 -37.29
CA LEU A 410 12.87 13.83 -36.00
C LEU A 410 14.34 13.41 -35.93
N ARG A 411 15.26 14.37 -35.79
CA ARG A 411 16.71 14.13 -35.86
C ARG A 411 17.38 14.09 -34.50
N SER A 412 17.13 15.10 -33.66
CA SER A 412 17.85 15.28 -32.41
C SER A 412 17.10 16.23 -31.47
N ARG A 413 17.57 16.34 -30.23
CA ARG A 413 17.13 17.36 -29.27
C ARG A 413 17.69 18.73 -29.70
N VAL A 414 16.92 19.80 -29.53
CA VAL A 414 17.47 21.15 -29.67
C VAL A 414 18.50 21.35 -28.55
N GLN A 415 19.77 21.56 -28.90
CA GLN A 415 20.76 21.98 -27.91
C GLN A 415 20.36 23.38 -27.42
N PRO A 416 20.26 23.62 -26.11
CA PRO A 416 20.11 24.98 -25.61
C PRO A 416 21.32 25.78 -26.11
N GLN A 417 21.08 26.85 -26.85
CA GLN A 417 22.15 27.78 -27.24
C GLN A 417 22.87 28.19 -25.95
N ARG A 418 24.14 27.78 -25.80
CA ARG A 418 25.03 28.49 -24.89
C ARG A 418 25.07 29.91 -25.41
N LEU A 419 24.42 30.84 -24.69
CA LEU A 419 24.73 32.25 -24.79
C LEU A 419 26.23 32.37 -24.52
N VAL A 420 27.02 32.44 -25.59
CA VAL A 420 28.41 32.85 -25.50
C VAL A 420 28.33 34.32 -25.10
N PRO A 421 28.73 34.71 -23.87
CA PRO A 421 28.78 36.13 -23.54
C PRO A 421 29.71 36.81 -24.55
N PRO A 422 29.35 38.00 -25.09
CA PRO A 422 30.23 38.73 -25.98
C PRO A 422 31.59 38.91 -25.27
N ALA A 423 32.67 38.70 -26.02
CA ALA A 423 34.03 38.85 -25.50
C ALA A 423 34.18 40.23 -24.84
N PRO A 424 34.87 40.34 -23.70
CA PRO A 424 35.10 41.63 -23.07
C PRO A 424 35.88 42.52 -24.03
N GLU A 425 35.28 43.66 -24.42
CA GLU A 425 35.98 44.70 -25.15
C GLU A 425 37.17 45.17 -24.30
N HIS A 426 38.38 45.08 -24.86
CA HIS A 426 39.58 45.65 -24.27
C HIS A 426 39.43 47.18 -24.24
N PRO A 427 39.50 47.85 -23.07
CA PRO A 427 39.57 49.29 -23.03
C PRO A 427 41.02 49.72 -23.25
N GLY A 428 41.30 50.38 -24.38
CA GLY A 428 42.51 51.18 -24.51
C GLY A 428 43.12 51.24 -25.91
N ALA A 429 42.60 52.12 -26.76
CA ALA A 429 43.42 52.92 -27.67
C ALA A 429 42.59 54.06 -28.28
N GLY A 430 42.98 55.30 -27.97
CA GLY A 430 42.82 56.42 -28.90
C GLY A 430 41.57 57.28 -28.72
N VAL A 431 41.61 58.20 -27.76
CA VAL A 431 40.92 59.49 -27.89
C VAL A 431 41.65 60.27 -28.97
N VAL A 432 40.97 60.58 -30.08
CA VAL A 432 41.34 61.68 -30.98
C VAL A 432 40.14 62.60 -31.12
N ASN A 433 40.35 63.83 -30.66
CA ASN A 433 39.37 64.92 -30.60
C ASN A 433 38.85 65.31 -31.99
N ALA A 434 37.54 65.48 -32.12
CA ALA A 434 36.91 66.30 -33.15
C ALA A 434 36.25 67.52 -32.48
N PRO A 435 36.42 68.76 -33.00
CA PRO A 435 35.87 69.96 -32.36
C PRO A 435 34.38 70.14 -32.68
N LEU A 436 33.62 70.56 -31.67
CA LEU A 436 32.21 70.98 -31.77
C LEU A 436 32.06 72.38 -32.39
N PRO A 437 30.94 72.67 -33.07
CA PRO A 437 30.75 73.88 -33.86
C PRO A 437 30.33 75.10 -33.02
N ILE A 438 30.75 76.25 -33.53
CA ILE A 438 30.54 77.62 -33.03
C ILE A 438 29.06 78.01 -33.18
N ALA A 439 28.42 78.46 -32.10
CA ALA A 439 27.17 79.23 -32.14
C ALA A 439 27.47 80.69 -31.74
N GLY A 440 27.14 81.62 -32.62
CA GLY A 440 27.43 83.06 -32.47
C GLY A 440 26.27 83.90 -31.93
N ALA A 441 26.67 85.11 -31.48
CA ALA A 441 25.95 86.39 -31.33
C ALA A 441 24.62 86.38 -30.53
N GLY A 442 24.49 87.02 -29.36
CA GLY A 442 24.65 88.46 -29.05
C GLY A 442 23.29 89.17 -29.20
N PRO A 443 23.02 90.34 -28.56
CA PRO A 443 23.75 91.07 -27.53
C PRO A 443 23.27 90.81 -26.08
#